data_AF-A0AAV3QPP2-F1
#
_entry.id   AF-A0AAV3QPP2-F1
#
_cell.length_a   1.000
_cell.length_b   1.000
_cell.length_c   1.000
_cell.angle_alpha   90.00
_cell.angle_beta   90.00
_cell.angle_gamma   90.00
#
_symmetry.space_group_name_H-M   'P 1'
#
loop_
_entity.id
_entity.type
_entity.pdbx_description
1 polymer ?
#
loop_
_entity_poly.entity_id
_entity_poly.type
_entity_poly.pdbx_seq_one_letter_code
_entity_poly.pdbx_strand_id
1 'polypeptide(L)'
;MGESVSQIEYAKIIGSVMFLMNCTRLDIAYDVSGLSRYTHNPSSSHWTTLHRLLKCFKGTSDICFHFKRIPAMLEGSCDANWISGSHEISSTSDYVFTLGGGAISWNSSKQTYIARSTMKYEFIALELAGQEVDWLTNLLTYMPLWGEHGAPVSIQCDLQAATGVATNTVYNEKRRNIRIRHRIIRQLLKNGVVSLDYVKSKRNLVDPFTTGLTRKVILDISRGWGLSPIVKIIWWIPISGQTKSYES
;
A
#
# COMPACT_ATOMS: atom_id res chain seq x y z
N MET A 1 -33.75 22.68 -9.26
CA MET A 1 -33.64 21.25 -9.61
C MET A 1 -32.18 21.01 -9.96
N GLY A 2 -31.45 20.20 -9.18
CA GLY A 2 -30.03 19.95 -9.42
C GLY A 2 -29.85 19.10 -10.67
N GLU A 3 -28.85 19.42 -11.50
CA GLU A 3 -28.47 18.63 -12.67
C GLU A 3 -28.36 17.15 -12.29
N SER A 4 -29.10 16.29 -12.99
CA SER A 4 -29.03 14.85 -12.80
C SER A 4 -27.64 14.37 -13.23
N VAL A 5 -26.84 13.90 -12.26
CA VAL A 5 -25.52 13.35 -12.51
C VAL A 5 -25.66 12.05 -13.31
N SER A 6 -24.94 11.94 -14.43
CA SER A 6 -24.92 10.74 -15.26
C SER A 6 -24.23 9.59 -14.53
N GLN A 7 -25.01 8.61 -14.08
CA GLN A 7 -24.49 7.41 -13.40
C GLN A 7 -23.47 6.65 -14.27
N ILE A 8 -23.76 6.49 -15.56
CA ILE A 8 -22.91 5.74 -16.50
C ILE A 8 -21.57 6.45 -16.66
N GLU A 9 -21.56 7.77 -16.78
CA GLU A 9 -20.33 8.55 -16.90
C GLU A 9 -19.52 8.50 -15.61
N TYR A 10 -20.17 8.62 -14.45
CA TYR A 10 -19.53 8.45 -13.16
C TYR A 10 -18.82 7.10 -13.04
N ALA A 11 -19.52 6.01 -13.35
CA ALA A 11 -18.96 4.66 -13.28
C ALA A 11 -17.76 4.47 -14.20
N LYS A 12 -17.80 5.03 -15.43
CA LYS A 12 -16.68 4.98 -16.38
C LYS A 12 -15.44 5.71 -15.86
N ILE A 13 -15.62 6.91 -15.31
CA ILE A 13 -14.51 7.69 -14.75
C ILE A 13 -13.94 6.96 -13.54
N ILE A 14 -14.79 6.48 -12.62
CA ILE A 14 -14.35 5.73 -11.45
C ILE A 14 -13.54 4.49 -11.85
N GLY A 15 -14.00 3.71 -12.82
CA GLY A 15 -13.24 2.54 -13.31
C GLY A 15 -11.87 2.92 -13.85
N SER A 16 -11.78 4.04 -14.59
CA SER A 16 -10.51 4.55 -15.12
C SER A 16 -9.56 5.01 -14.02
N VAL A 17 -10.09 5.69 -12.99
CA VAL A 17 -9.27 6.17 -11.87
C VAL A 17 -8.89 5.03 -10.92
N MET A 18 -9.73 4.00 -10.76
CA MET A 18 -9.39 2.77 -10.03
C MET A 18 -8.22 2.04 -10.68
N PHE A 19 -8.11 2.04 -12.01
CA PHE A 19 -6.94 1.51 -12.70
C PHE A 19 -5.66 2.27 -12.32
N LEU A 20 -5.70 3.61 -12.32
CA LEU A 20 -4.57 4.42 -11.89
C LEU A 20 -4.18 4.13 -10.43
N MET A 21 -5.19 4.02 -9.55
CA MET A 21 -5.02 3.67 -8.14
C MET A 21 -4.30 2.33 -7.95
N ASN A 22 -4.66 1.32 -8.73
CA ASN A 22 -4.12 -0.04 -8.63
C ASN A 22 -2.76 -0.23 -9.31
N CYS A 23 -2.35 0.68 -10.21
CA CYS A 23 -1.12 0.51 -10.97
C CYS A 23 -0.03 1.53 -10.65
N THR A 24 -0.37 2.79 -10.38
CA THR A 24 0.61 3.90 -10.44
C THR A 24 0.43 4.98 -9.38
N ARG A 25 -0.76 5.13 -8.80
CA ARG A 25 -1.12 6.27 -7.95
C ARG A 25 -1.77 5.79 -6.66
N LEU A 26 -0.93 5.34 -5.74
CA LEU A 26 -1.39 4.86 -4.44
C LEU A 26 -1.95 5.97 -3.54
N ASP A 27 -1.54 7.21 -3.76
CA ASP A 27 -1.93 8.41 -3.01
C ASP A 27 -3.40 8.80 -3.12
N ILE A 28 -4.12 8.27 -4.12
CA ILE A 28 -5.55 8.53 -4.33
C ILE A 28 -6.46 7.42 -3.78
N ALA A 29 -5.88 6.36 -3.20
CA ALA A 29 -6.62 5.16 -2.86
C ALA A 29 -7.79 5.40 -1.91
N TYR A 30 -7.61 6.30 -0.93
CA TYR A 30 -8.66 6.69 0.01
C TYR A 30 -9.86 7.34 -0.68
N ASP A 31 -9.60 8.39 -1.49
CA ASP A 31 -10.65 9.15 -2.17
C ASP A 31 -11.42 8.27 -3.17
N VAL A 32 -10.70 7.46 -3.95
CA VAL A 32 -11.29 6.57 -4.96
C VAL A 32 -12.13 5.47 -4.30
N SER A 33 -11.64 4.88 -3.22
CA SER A 33 -12.38 3.87 -2.45
C SER A 33 -13.65 4.45 -1.83
N GLY A 34 -13.63 5.71 -1.41
CA GLY A 34 -14.81 6.42 -0.94
C GLY A 34 -15.84 6.66 -2.05
N LEU A 35 -15.39 7.16 -3.19
CA LEU A 35 -16.22 7.51 -4.34
C LEU A 35 -16.81 6.29 -5.06
N SER A 36 -16.09 5.17 -5.12
CA SER A 36 -16.52 3.95 -5.81
C SER A 36 -17.78 3.33 -5.20
N ARG A 37 -18.03 3.55 -3.91
CA ARG A 37 -19.24 3.11 -3.20
C ARG A 37 -20.53 3.72 -3.74
N TYR A 38 -20.45 4.86 -4.44
CA TYR A 38 -21.60 5.59 -4.97
C TYR A 38 -21.77 5.45 -6.48
N THR A 39 -21.15 4.45 -7.09
CA THR A 39 -21.25 4.18 -8.54
C THR A 39 -22.67 3.93 -9.03
N HIS A 40 -23.53 3.36 -8.19
CA HIS A 40 -24.94 3.12 -8.51
C HIS A 40 -25.82 4.36 -8.34
N ASN A 41 -25.50 5.26 -7.42
CA ASN A 41 -26.31 6.43 -7.11
C ASN A 41 -25.43 7.62 -6.68
N PRO A 42 -24.75 8.29 -7.63
CA PRO A 42 -23.89 9.43 -7.31
C PRO A 42 -24.72 10.69 -7.03
N SER A 43 -24.28 11.47 -6.03
CA SER A 43 -24.84 12.79 -5.73
C SER A 43 -23.98 13.89 -6.36
N SER A 44 -24.49 15.12 -6.41
CA SER A 44 -23.72 16.28 -6.91
C SER A 44 -22.46 16.54 -6.07
N SER A 45 -22.45 16.19 -4.78
CA SER A 45 -21.25 16.29 -3.95
C SER A 45 -20.20 15.25 -4.35
N HIS A 46 -20.59 14.01 -4.65
CA HIS A 46 -19.68 12.97 -5.15
C HIS A 46 -19.06 13.38 -6.50
N TRP A 47 -19.87 13.97 -7.39
CA TRP A 47 -19.40 14.51 -8.67
C TRP A 47 -18.35 15.61 -8.48
N THR A 48 -18.62 16.55 -7.58
CA THR A 48 -17.69 17.65 -7.28
C THR A 48 -16.35 17.13 -6.74
N THR A 49 -16.39 16.14 -5.84
CA THR A 49 -15.18 15.51 -5.29
C THR A 49 -14.41 14.76 -6.38
N LEU A 50 -15.10 14.02 -7.26
CA LEU A 50 -14.47 13.36 -8.41
C LEU A 50 -13.77 14.35 -9.33
N HIS A 51 -14.41 15.48 -9.66
CA HIS A 51 -13.80 16.55 -10.47
C HIS A 51 -12.55 17.15 -9.80
N ARG A 52 -12.59 17.35 -8.47
CA ARG A 52 -11.41 17.81 -7.73
C ARG A 52 -10.26 16.81 -7.81
N LEU A 53 -10.57 15.51 -7.68
CA LEU A 53 -9.58 14.44 -7.84
C LEU A 53 -8.95 14.47 -9.24
N LEU A 54 -9.76 14.58 -10.29
CA LEU A 54 -9.27 14.70 -11.67
C LEU A 54 -8.39 15.93 -11.88
N LYS A 55 -8.77 17.07 -11.30
CA LYS A 55 -7.95 18.29 -11.34
C LYS A 55 -6.61 18.11 -10.63
N CYS A 56 -6.57 17.33 -9.54
CA CYS A 56 -5.32 16.99 -8.88
C CYS A 56 -4.38 16.19 -9.78
N PHE A 57 -4.88 15.25 -10.60
CA PHE A 57 -4.03 14.50 -11.53
C PHE A 57 -3.29 15.38 -12.53
N LYS A 58 -3.98 16.40 -13.07
CA LYS A 58 -3.35 17.35 -13.98
C LYS A 58 -2.16 18.05 -13.34
N GLY A 59 -2.26 18.39 -12.05
CA GLY A 59 -1.21 19.06 -11.28
C GLY A 59 -0.11 18.15 -10.73
N THR A 60 -0.24 16.83 -10.85
CA THR A 60 0.74 15.85 -10.34
C THR A 60 1.07 14.78 -11.40
N SER A 61 1.03 15.16 -12.67
CA SER A 61 1.28 14.28 -13.82
C SER A 61 2.76 13.88 -13.94
N ASP A 62 3.63 14.58 -13.22
CA ASP A 62 5.07 14.38 -13.14
C ASP A 62 5.48 13.41 -12.02
N ILE A 63 4.57 12.88 -11.22
CA ILE A 63 4.90 11.95 -10.12
C ILE A 63 4.92 10.50 -10.65
N CYS A 64 5.99 9.76 -10.33
CA CYS A 64 6.10 8.33 -10.62
C CYS A 64 6.73 7.58 -9.45
N PHE A 65 6.67 6.24 -9.48
CA PHE A 65 7.43 5.40 -8.56
C PHE A 65 8.93 5.41 -8.91
N HIS A 66 9.77 5.53 -7.88
CA HIS A 66 11.22 5.46 -8.02
C HIS A 66 11.77 4.29 -7.21
N PHE A 67 12.45 3.39 -7.91
CA PHE A 67 13.15 2.24 -7.33
C PHE A 67 14.63 2.60 -7.19
N LYS A 68 15.00 3.22 -6.06
CA LYS A 68 16.33 3.83 -5.86
C LYS A 68 17.32 2.97 -5.07
N ARG A 69 16.84 2.00 -4.29
CA ARG A 69 17.69 1.20 -3.40
C ARG A 69 18.18 -0.05 -4.10
N ILE A 70 19.50 -0.26 -4.08
CA ILE A 70 20.19 -1.46 -4.54
C ILE A 70 21.08 -1.95 -3.36
N PRO A 71 20.99 -3.23 -2.94
CA PRO A 71 20.11 -4.27 -3.48
C PRO A 71 18.63 -3.98 -3.23
N ALA A 72 17.79 -4.57 -4.06
CA ALA A 72 16.37 -4.30 -4.11
C ALA A 72 15.67 -5.09 -2.99
N MET A 73 15.53 -4.50 -1.80
CA MET A 73 14.96 -5.19 -0.62
C MET A 73 13.42 -5.15 -0.60
N LEU A 74 12.78 -6.27 -0.22
CA LEU A 74 11.34 -6.32 0.08
C LEU A 74 11.10 -5.84 1.50
N GLU A 75 10.20 -4.88 1.65
CA GLU A 75 9.75 -4.42 2.96
C GLU A 75 8.22 -4.31 2.92
N GLY A 76 7.55 -4.85 3.94
CA GLY A 76 6.11 -4.79 4.10
C GLY A 76 5.71 -3.90 5.27
N SER A 77 4.55 -3.28 5.16
CA SER A 77 3.87 -2.60 6.27
C SER A 77 2.42 -3.06 6.32
N CYS A 78 1.89 -3.26 7.52
CA CYS A 78 0.53 -3.71 7.76
C CYS A 78 -0.17 -2.80 8.77
N ASP A 79 -1.45 -2.52 8.55
CA ASP A 79 -2.31 -1.81 9.51
C ASP A 79 -3.73 -2.37 9.52
N ALA A 80 -4.42 -2.23 10.65
CA ALA A 80 -5.86 -2.41 10.70
C ALA A 80 -6.53 -1.29 11.48
N ASN A 81 -7.51 -0.64 10.87
CA ASN A 81 -8.27 0.40 11.52
C ASN A 81 -9.71 0.00 11.80
N TRP A 82 -10.17 0.41 12.98
CA TRP A 82 -11.56 0.26 13.41
C TRP A 82 -12.31 1.56 13.14
N ILE A 83 -13.31 1.49 12.26
CA ILE A 83 -14.20 2.61 11.97
C ILE A 83 -15.55 2.31 12.64
N SER A 84 -15.94 3.14 13.61
CA SER A 84 -17.30 3.17 14.16
C SER A 84 -18.09 4.31 13.51
N GLY A 85 -18.89 3.99 12.48
CA GLY A 85 -19.84 4.93 11.87
C GLY A 85 -21.23 4.85 12.51
N SER A 86 -22.14 5.77 12.15
CA SER A 86 -23.47 5.90 12.77
C SER A 86 -24.40 4.68 12.59
N HIS A 87 -24.09 3.75 11.68
CA HIS A 87 -24.92 2.56 11.43
C HIS A 87 -24.17 1.23 11.23
N GLU A 88 -22.83 1.23 11.06
CA GLU A 88 -22.05 0.01 10.91
C GLU A 88 -20.71 0.09 11.66
N ILE A 89 -20.38 -0.99 12.38
CA ILE A 89 -19.03 -1.24 12.88
C ILE A 89 -18.29 -2.02 11.79
N SER A 90 -17.32 -1.38 11.15
CA SER A 90 -16.48 -2.03 10.16
C SER A 90 -15.01 -1.78 10.43
N SER A 91 -14.19 -2.79 10.21
CA SER A 91 -12.74 -2.65 10.26
C SER A 91 -12.18 -2.77 8.86
N THR A 92 -11.07 -2.09 8.60
CA THR A 92 -10.36 -2.16 7.33
C THR A 92 -8.97 -2.76 7.60
N SER A 93 -8.55 -3.72 6.78
CA SER A 93 -7.22 -4.34 6.81
C SER A 93 -6.45 -3.93 5.59
N ASP A 94 -5.27 -3.38 5.84
CA ASP A 94 -4.50 -2.70 4.84
C ASP A 94 -3.03 -3.13 4.90
N TYR A 95 -2.38 -3.16 3.74
CA TYR A 95 -0.95 -3.41 3.64
C TYR A 95 -0.32 -2.68 2.45
N VAL A 96 0.99 -2.45 2.53
CA VAL A 96 1.84 -2.00 1.43
C VAL A 96 3.13 -2.79 1.44
N PHE A 97 3.54 -3.29 0.28
CA PHE A 97 4.86 -3.84 0.03
C PHE A 97 5.65 -2.92 -0.88
N THR A 98 6.87 -2.62 -0.47
CA THR A 98 7.83 -1.87 -1.26
C THR A 98 9.02 -2.74 -1.63
N LEU A 99 9.50 -2.55 -2.84
CA LEU A 99 10.72 -3.14 -3.36
C LEU A 99 11.67 -2.01 -3.73
N GLY A 100 12.88 -2.00 -3.18
CA GLY A 100 13.91 -1.04 -3.62
C GLY A 100 13.51 0.42 -3.36
N GLY A 101 12.61 0.64 -2.39
CA GLY A 101 12.02 1.93 -2.04
C GLY A 101 10.80 2.36 -2.87
N GLY A 102 10.31 1.54 -3.81
CA GLY A 102 9.07 1.79 -4.57
C GLY A 102 7.97 0.80 -4.20
N ALA A 103 6.72 1.25 -4.07
CA ALA A 103 5.59 0.34 -3.81
C ALA A 103 5.32 -0.58 -5.02
N ILE A 104 5.08 -1.87 -4.74
CA ILE A 104 4.82 -2.89 -5.77
C ILE A 104 3.52 -3.66 -5.56
N SER A 105 3.03 -3.74 -4.31
CA SER A 105 1.75 -4.37 -3.99
C SER A 105 1.14 -3.66 -2.79
N TRP A 106 -0.18 -3.48 -2.81
CA TRP A 106 -0.92 -2.83 -1.74
C TRP A 106 -2.37 -3.27 -1.78
N ASN A 107 -3.04 -3.17 -0.65
CA ASN A 107 -4.45 -3.42 -0.54
C ASN A 107 -5.04 -2.62 0.62
N SER A 108 -6.30 -2.22 0.48
CA SER A 108 -7.12 -1.67 1.55
C SER A 108 -8.51 -2.27 1.44
N SER A 109 -8.86 -3.12 2.40
CA SER A 109 -10.05 -3.97 2.29
C SER A 109 -10.88 -3.96 3.57
N LYS A 110 -12.19 -3.70 3.42
CA LYS A 110 -13.13 -3.83 4.55
C LYS A 110 -13.20 -5.28 4.98
N GLN A 111 -12.89 -5.54 6.25
CA GLN A 111 -12.95 -6.84 6.86
C GLN A 111 -14.41 -7.32 6.94
N THR A 112 -14.63 -8.56 6.51
CA THR A 112 -15.91 -9.25 6.69
C THR A 112 -16.11 -9.76 8.12
N TYR A 113 -15.02 -9.88 8.89
CA TYR A 113 -15.04 -10.39 10.25
C TYR A 113 -15.14 -9.26 11.26
N ILE A 114 -16.25 -9.20 12.01
CA ILE A 114 -16.39 -8.32 13.17
C ILE A 114 -15.62 -8.94 14.33
N ALA A 115 -14.39 -8.46 14.55
CA ALA A 115 -13.58 -8.87 15.67
C ALA A 115 -13.96 -8.13 16.96
N ARG A 116 -13.81 -8.81 18.09
CA ARG A 116 -14.15 -8.24 19.41
C ARG A 116 -12.98 -7.53 20.10
N SER A 117 -11.83 -7.39 19.42
CA SER A 117 -10.66 -6.69 19.93
C SER A 117 -9.79 -6.14 18.81
N THR A 118 -9.13 -5.01 19.06
CA THR A 118 -8.15 -4.37 18.16
C THR A 118 -7.07 -5.35 17.73
N MET A 119 -6.55 -6.14 18.68
CA MET A 119 -5.56 -7.20 18.42
C MET A 119 -5.98 -8.18 17.33
N LYS A 120 -7.27 -8.55 17.26
CA LYS A 120 -7.73 -9.49 16.23
C LYS A 120 -7.83 -8.83 14.86
N TYR A 121 -8.18 -7.54 14.80
CA TYR A 121 -8.24 -6.80 13.55
C TYR A 121 -6.85 -6.66 12.93
N GLU A 122 -5.86 -6.29 13.74
CA GLU A 122 -4.48 -6.17 13.30
C GLU A 122 -3.86 -7.53 12.96
N PHE A 123 -4.22 -8.59 13.69
CA PHE A 123 -3.79 -9.93 13.34
C PHE A 123 -4.31 -10.38 11.96
N ILE A 124 -5.52 -9.94 11.57
CA ILE A 124 -6.06 -10.23 10.24
C ILE A 124 -5.32 -9.44 9.17
N ALA A 125 -4.99 -8.16 9.40
CA ALA A 125 -4.15 -7.40 8.47
C ALA A 125 -2.76 -8.03 8.31
N LEU A 126 -2.14 -8.46 9.42
CA LEU A 126 -0.87 -9.18 9.39
C LEU A 126 -0.99 -10.48 8.60
N GLU A 127 -2.08 -11.23 8.76
CA GLU A 127 -2.31 -12.45 7.99
C GLU A 127 -2.42 -12.21 6.48
N LEU A 128 -3.16 -11.18 6.07
CA LEU A 128 -3.27 -10.79 4.66
C LEU A 128 -1.91 -10.36 4.10
N ALA A 129 -1.15 -9.56 4.85
CA ALA A 129 0.22 -9.20 4.48
C ALA A 129 1.13 -10.44 4.39
N GLY A 130 0.97 -11.41 5.30
CA GLY A 130 1.72 -12.66 5.29
C GLY A 130 1.44 -13.54 4.07
N GLN A 131 0.19 -13.60 3.60
CA GLN A 131 -0.13 -14.31 2.35
C GLN A 131 0.48 -13.60 1.14
N GLU A 132 0.39 -12.28 1.11
CA GLU A 132 0.94 -11.48 0.01
C GLU A 132 2.46 -11.59 -0.08
N VAL A 133 3.17 -11.53 1.05
CA VAL A 133 4.64 -11.63 1.05
C VAL A 133 5.12 -13.02 0.63
N ASP A 134 4.39 -14.08 0.99
CA ASP A 134 4.70 -15.44 0.55
C ASP A 134 4.55 -15.54 -0.97
N TRP A 135 3.47 -14.99 -1.53
CA TRP A 135 3.27 -14.90 -2.97
C TRP A 135 4.36 -14.06 -3.66
N LEU A 136 4.67 -12.88 -3.14
CA LEU A 136 5.70 -11.99 -3.68
C LEU A 136 7.08 -12.64 -3.64
N THR A 137 7.45 -13.29 -2.53
CA THR A 137 8.74 -13.97 -2.40
C THR A 137 8.87 -15.09 -3.43
N ASN A 138 7.81 -15.89 -3.60
CA ASN A 138 7.76 -16.93 -4.63
C ASN A 138 7.87 -16.33 -6.04
N LEU A 139 7.19 -15.22 -6.33
CA LEU A 139 7.27 -14.54 -7.62
C LEU A 139 8.68 -13.98 -7.89
N LEU A 140 9.27 -13.31 -6.92
CA LEU A 140 10.55 -12.62 -7.02
C LEU A 140 11.74 -13.60 -7.08
N THR A 141 11.57 -14.83 -6.58
CA THR A 141 12.57 -15.91 -6.74
C THR A 141 12.89 -16.19 -8.21
N TYR A 142 11.96 -15.94 -9.13
CA TYR A 142 12.17 -16.09 -10.57
C TYR A 142 12.79 -14.84 -11.24
N MET A 143 13.00 -13.75 -10.51
CA MET A 143 13.55 -12.50 -11.05
C MET A 143 15.08 -12.43 -10.88
N PRO A 144 15.87 -12.33 -11.97
CA PRO A 144 17.34 -12.27 -11.90
C PRO A 144 17.90 -11.09 -11.10
N LEU A 145 17.14 -9.99 -11.00
CA LEU A 145 17.55 -8.75 -10.34
C LEU A 145 17.29 -8.74 -8.82
N TRP A 146 16.53 -9.72 -8.32
CA TRP A 146 16.22 -9.84 -6.89
C TRP A 146 17.42 -10.37 -6.10
N GLY A 147 18.22 -11.26 -6.68
CA GLY A 147 19.37 -11.87 -6.01
C GLY A 147 18.97 -12.87 -4.91
N GLU A 148 19.94 -13.64 -4.42
CA GLU A 148 19.74 -14.58 -3.31
C GLU A 148 19.62 -13.81 -1.99
N HIS A 149 18.40 -13.40 -1.64
CA HIS A 149 18.11 -12.83 -0.34
C HIS A 149 17.86 -13.96 0.67
N GLY A 150 18.91 -14.37 1.38
CA GLY A 150 18.83 -15.30 2.51
C GLY A 150 18.25 -14.69 3.80
N ALA A 151 17.76 -13.44 3.74
CA ALA A 151 17.21 -12.73 4.88
C ALA A 151 15.67 -12.71 4.84
N PRO A 152 15.01 -12.84 6.00
CA PRO A 152 13.55 -12.72 6.09
C PRO A 152 13.08 -11.33 5.66
N VAL A 153 11.90 -11.27 5.04
CA VAL A 153 11.22 -10.03 4.69
C VAL A 153 10.67 -9.38 5.95
N SER A 154 11.05 -8.13 6.23
CA SER A 154 10.50 -7.39 7.37
C SER A 154 9.07 -6.93 7.07
N ILE A 155 8.13 -7.30 7.93
CA ILE A 155 6.78 -6.73 7.99
C ILE A 155 6.68 -5.86 9.24
N GLN A 156 6.45 -4.57 9.01
CA GLN A 156 6.20 -3.56 10.02
C GLN A 156 4.71 -3.57 10.41
N CYS A 157 4.40 -3.72 11.69
CA CYS A 157 3.04 -3.67 12.19
C CYS A 157 2.93 -2.87 13.50
N ASP A 158 1.74 -2.31 13.73
CA ASP A 158 1.52 -1.27 14.74
C ASP A 158 1.12 -1.76 16.15
N LEU A 159 0.94 -3.07 16.34
CA LEU A 159 0.59 -3.63 17.64
C LEU A 159 1.52 -4.75 18.08
N GLN A 160 2.25 -4.42 19.15
CA GLN A 160 3.11 -5.33 19.88
C GLN A 160 2.36 -6.59 20.36
N ALA A 161 1.07 -6.50 20.65
CA ALA A 161 0.24 -7.66 21.00
C ALA A 161 -0.01 -8.60 19.80
N ALA A 162 -0.14 -8.09 18.57
CA ALA A 162 -0.24 -8.93 17.38
C ALA A 162 1.09 -9.68 17.13
N THR A 163 2.22 -9.00 17.30
CA THR A 163 3.57 -9.60 17.24
C THR A 163 3.76 -10.66 18.34
N GLY A 164 3.32 -10.36 19.57
CA GLY A 164 3.33 -11.30 20.69
C GLY A 164 2.44 -12.53 20.45
N VAL A 165 1.25 -12.35 19.87
CA VAL A 165 0.38 -13.47 19.50
C VAL A 165 1.01 -14.31 18.41
N ALA A 166 1.54 -13.71 17.34
CA ALA A 166 2.17 -14.41 16.22
C ALA A 166 3.32 -15.32 16.68
N THR A 167 4.11 -14.86 17.65
CA THR A 167 5.27 -15.58 18.20
C THR A 167 4.91 -16.57 19.30
N ASN A 168 3.81 -16.36 20.02
CA ASN A 168 3.42 -17.19 21.16
C ASN A 168 2.97 -18.59 20.73
N THR A 169 3.70 -19.62 21.19
CA THR A 169 3.45 -21.05 20.89
C THR A 169 2.17 -21.59 21.52
N VAL A 170 1.73 -21.00 22.64
CA VAL A 170 0.64 -21.45 23.53
C VAL A 170 -0.69 -20.73 23.25
N TYR A 171 -0.75 -19.84 22.24
CA TYR A 171 -1.96 -19.08 21.95
C TYR A 171 -3.17 -19.98 21.61
N ASN A 172 -4.03 -20.18 22.60
CA ASN A 172 -5.16 -21.10 22.57
C ASN A 172 -6.44 -20.35 22.20
N GLU A 173 -6.55 -19.91 20.94
CA GLU A 173 -7.79 -19.27 20.52
C GLU A 173 -8.88 -20.31 20.23
N LYS A 174 -10.04 -20.23 20.89
CA LYS A 174 -11.10 -21.25 20.80
C LYS A 174 -11.80 -21.32 19.42
N ARG A 175 -11.55 -20.38 18.50
CA ARG A 175 -12.24 -20.31 17.19
C ARG A 175 -11.35 -20.78 16.03
N ARG A 176 -11.90 -21.67 15.19
CA ARG A 176 -11.21 -22.30 14.05
C ARG A 176 -10.58 -21.29 13.07
N ASN A 177 -11.27 -20.21 12.72
CA ASN A 177 -10.81 -19.27 11.69
C ASN A 177 -9.52 -18.55 12.09
N ILE A 178 -9.41 -18.13 13.35
CA ILE A 178 -8.21 -17.42 13.82
C ILE A 178 -7.06 -18.41 14.08
N ARG A 179 -7.35 -19.64 14.49
CA ARG A 179 -6.32 -20.71 14.57
C ARG A 179 -5.63 -20.96 13.23
N ILE A 180 -6.39 -20.99 12.14
CA ILE A 180 -5.82 -21.22 10.79
C ILE A 180 -4.90 -20.07 10.41
N ARG A 181 -5.37 -18.82 10.54
CA ARG A 181 -4.58 -17.60 10.29
C ARG A 181 -3.29 -17.57 11.10
N HIS A 182 -3.41 -17.95 12.37
CA HIS A 182 -2.27 -18.03 13.28
C HIS A 182 -1.23 -19.05 12.85
N ARG A 183 -1.67 -20.23 12.40
CA ARG A 183 -0.79 -21.26 11.88
C ARG A 183 -0.02 -20.79 10.65
N ILE A 184 -0.67 -20.07 9.73
CA ILE A 184 -0.05 -19.53 8.51
C ILE A 184 1.10 -18.58 8.88
N ILE A 185 0.82 -17.53 9.65
CA ILE A 185 1.84 -16.55 10.07
C ILE A 185 2.98 -17.21 10.84
N ARG A 186 2.67 -18.17 11.72
CA ARG A 186 3.70 -18.89 12.46
C ARG A 186 4.59 -19.73 11.54
N GLN A 187 4.04 -20.34 10.50
CA GLN A 187 4.84 -21.09 9.53
C GLN A 187 5.80 -20.16 8.78
N LEU A 188 5.34 -18.99 8.35
CA LEU A 188 6.18 -17.99 7.68
C LEU A 188 7.34 -17.52 8.56
N LEU A 189 7.07 -17.27 9.85
CA LEU A 189 8.10 -16.91 10.83
C LEU A 189 9.10 -18.05 11.08
N LYS A 190 8.60 -19.28 11.23
CA LYS A 190 9.45 -20.45 11.48
C LYS A 190 10.35 -20.81 10.30
N ASN A 191 9.84 -20.61 9.08
CA ASN A 191 10.58 -20.87 7.85
C ASN A 191 11.57 -19.74 7.52
N GLY A 192 11.60 -18.67 8.31
CA GLY A 192 12.47 -17.52 8.04
C GLY A 192 12.09 -16.74 6.80
N VAL A 193 10.84 -16.84 6.33
CA VAL A 193 10.34 -16.06 5.19
C VAL A 193 10.07 -14.62 5.62
N VAL A 194 9.60 -14.43 6.87
CA VAL A 194 9.16 -13.15 7.40
C VAL A 194 9.77 -12.88 8.77
N SER A 195 10.13 -11.62 9.03
CA SER A 195 10.40 -11.08 10.36
C SER A 195 9.36 -10.00 10.69
N LEU A 196 8.98 -9.89 11.96
CA LEU A 196 8.02 -8.89 12.40
C LEU A 196 8.73 -7.79 13.17
N ASP A 197 8.58 -6.55 12.71
CA ASP A 197 9.10 -5.36 13.37
C ASP A 197 7.96 -4.49 13.88
N TYR A 198 8.04 -4.09 15.14
CA TYR A 198 7.06 -3.18 15.72
C TYR A 198 7.38 -1.74 15.30
N VAL A 199 6.41 -1.08 14.68
CA VAL A 199 6.47 0.35 14.36
C VAL A 199 5.35 1.07 15.11
N LYS A 200 5.58 2.34 15.45
CA LYS A 200 4.56 3.16 16.09
C LYS A 200 3.72 3.85 15.00
N SER A 201 2.39 3.75 15.08
CA SER A 201 1.45 4.09 14.00
C SER A 201 1.70 5.39 13.25
N LYS A 202 2.19 6.46 13.90
CA LYS A 202 2.51 7.74 13.24
C LYS A 202 3.55 7.66 12.10
N ARG A 203 4.17 6.52 11.85
CA ARG A 203 5.13 6.28 10.76
C ARG A 203 4.72 5.13 9.84
N ASN A 204 3.52 4.57 10.00
CA ASN A 204 3.09 3.44 9.20
C ASN A 204 2.79 3.90 7.77
N LEU A 205 3.33 3.19 6.79
CA LEU A 205 3.14 3.48 5.37
C LEU A 205 1.70 3.22 4.90
N VAL A 206 0.86 2.63 5.76
CA VAL A 206 -0.49 2.18 5.43
C VAL A 206 -1.58 3.15 5.91
N ASP A 207 -1.25 4.04 6.87
CA ASP A 207 -2.17 5.04 7.44
C ASP A 207 -2.99 5.86 6.42
N PRO A 208 -2.44 6.28 5.25
CA PRO A 208 -3.21 7.08 4.29
C PRO A 208 -4.42 6.37 3.70
N PHE A 209 -4.50 5.04 3.77
CA PHE A 209 -5.63 4.29 3.22
C PHE A 209 -6.83 4.21 4.15
N THR A 210 -6.59 4.38 5.44
CA THR A 210 -7.59 4.17 6.49
C THR A 210 -8.03 5.47 7.13
N THR A 211 -7.19 6.51 7.07
CA THR A 211 -7.43 7.78 7.75
C THR A 211 -7.49 8.95 6.76
N GLY A 212 -8.41 9.88 7.00
CA GLY A 212 -8.52 11.13 6.23
C GLY A 212 -7.39 12.09 6.61
N LEU A 213 -6.18 11.80 6.15
CA LEU A 213 -4.98 12.59 6.47
C LEU A 213 -4.92 13.88 5.67
N THR A 214 -4.21 14.86 6.21
CA THR A 214 -3.91 16.09 5.45
C THR A 214 -3.03 15.75 4.25
N ARG A 215 -3.21 16.49 3.15
CA ARG A 215 -2.41 16.33 1.92
C ARG A 215 -0.90 16.33 2.17
N LYS A 216 -0.41 17.10 3.14
CA LYS A 216 1.00 17.13 3.51
C LYS A 216 1.50 15.78 4.01
N VAL A 217 0.74 15.15 4.91
CA VAL A 217 1.09 13.83 5.47
C VAL A 217 1.02 12.75 4.38
N ILE A 218 0.00 12.80 3.50
CA ILE A 218 -0.09 11.88 2.36
C ILE A 218 1.13 12.03 1.45
N LEU A 219 1.58 13.25 1.15
CA LEU A 219 2.78 13.49 0.33
C LEU A 219 4.06 13.00 1.00
N ASP A 220 4.19 13.17 2.31
CA ASP A 220 5.35 12.68 3.06
C ASP A 220 5.39 11.14 3.09
N ILE A 221 4.25 10.47 3.26
CA ILE A 221 4.14 9.01 3.21
C ILE A 221 4.31 8.49 1.78
N SER A 222 3.81 9.23 0.77
CA SER A 222 3.98 8.91 -0.65
C SER A 222 5.45 8.82 -1.04
N ARG A 223 6.32 9.63 -0.44
CA ARG A 223 7.78 9.52 -0.63
C ARG A 223 8.33 8.20 -0.08
N GLY A 224 7.74 7.66 0.99
CA GLY A 224 8.06 6.33 1.53
C GLY A 224 7.67 5.20 0.58
N TRP A 225 6.62 5.39 -0.23
CA TRP A 225 6.26 4.49 -1.34
C TRP A 225 7.09 4.71 -2.60
N GLY A 226 8.07 5.62 -2.58
CA GLY A 226 8.88 5.97 -3.74
C GLY A 226 8.19 6.89 -4.76
N LEU A 227 7.00 7.41 -4.47
CA LEU A 227 6.35 8.41 -5.33
C LEU A 227 7.07 9.74 -5.19
N SER A 228 7.75 10.15 -6.26
CA SER A 228 8.40 11.46 -6.32
C SER A 228 8.35 12.04 -7.73
N PRO A 229 8.43 13.39 -7.87
CA PRO A 229 8.47 14.01 -9.19
C PRO A 229 9.60 13.44 -10.05
N ILE A 230 9.34 13.29 -11.34
CA ILE A 230 10.34 12.92 -12.33
C ILE A 230 11.38 14.03 -12.32
N VAL A 231 12.57 13.70 -11.80
CA VAL A 231 13.74 14.54 -12.00
C VAL A 231 14.07 14.42 -13.48
N LYS A 232 13.83 15.49 -14.26
CA LYS A 232 14.40 15.60 -15.61
C LYS A 232 15.92 15.61 -15.43
N ILE A 233 16.54 14.44 -15.55
CA ILE A 233 18.00 14.34 -15.65
C ILE A 233 18.35 15.00 -16.99
N ILE A 234 18.68 16.29 -16.94
CA ILE A 234 19.35 16.96 -18.04
C ILE A 234 20.75 16.35 -18.06
N TRP A 235 20.96 15.35 -18.91
CA TRP A 235 22.29 14.84 -19.23
C TRP A 235 23.08 15.93 -19.93
N TRP A 236 23.65 16.86 -19.17
CA TRP A 236 24.75 17.70 -19.64
C TRP A 236 26.03 16.92 -19.41
N ILE A 237 26.35 15.99 -20.32
CA ILE A 237 27.73 15.53 -20.47
C ILE A 237 28.39 16.54 -21.40
N PRO A 238 29.31 17.40 -20.90
CA PRO A 238 30.14 18.18 -21.79
C PRO A 238 31.08 17.22 -22.51
N ILE A 239 30.94 17.09 -23.83
CA ILE A 239 31.96 16.45 -24.66
C ILE A 239 33.11 17.47 -24.74
N SER A 240 33.99 17.44 -23.74
CA SER A 240 35.26 18.18 -23.76
C SER A 240 36.37 17.26 -24.25
N GLY A 241 36.91 17.58 -25.43
CA GLY A 241 38.34 17.46 -25.72
C GLY A 241 38.88 16.09 -26.15
N GLN A 242 38.94 15.88 -27.46
CA GLN A 242 40.03 15.11 -28.08
C GLN A 242 40.56 15.92 -29.27
N THR A 243 41.60 16.70 -29.00
CA THR A 243 42.55 17.20 -29.99
C THR A 243 43.17 16.02 -30.73
N LYS A 244 43.08 15.98 -32.06
CA LYS A 244 43.98 15.18 -32.90
C LYS A 244 44.89 16.12 -33.68
N SER A 245 46.05 16.39 -33.11
CA SER A 245 47.29 16.59 -33.86
C SER A 245 47.74 15.24 -34.42
N TYR A 246 47.99 15.13 -35.73
CA TYR A 246 49.16 14.45 -36.30
C TYR A 246 49.28 14.85 -37.78
N GLU A 247 50.49 15.29 -38.12
CA GLU A 247 50.99 15.72 -39.42
C GLU A 247 50.96 14.61 -40.48
N SER A 248 50.71 14.99 -41.73
CA SER A 248 51.46 14.60 -42.94
C SER A 248 51.10 15.56 -44.07
#